data_AF-A0A066Z5X4-F1
#
_entry.id   AF-A0A066Z5X4-F1
#
_cell.length_a   1.000
_cell.length_b   1.000
_cell.length_c   1.000
_cell.angle_alpha   90.00
_cell.angle_beta   90.00
_cell.angle_gamma   90.00
#
_symmetry.space_group_name_H-M   'P 1'
#
loop_
_entity.id
_entity.type
_entity.pdbx_description
1 polymer ?
#
loop_
_entity_poly.entity_id
_entity_poly.type
_entity_poly.pdbx_seq_one_letter_code
_entity_poly.pdbx_strand_id
1 'polypeptide(L)'
;MLGFAAHVPHYIARSTYPAAAVVILEAAQSATGLVLPGSELRARVNEVYAEIEDQLSQGDGELRTAIQGMESQYDAVSGAADRESLLAETADLPSADELGRRFEEFLAEHERGAE
;
A
#
# COMPACT_ATOMS: atom_id res chain seq x y z
N MET A 1 -8.94 -22.43 12.68
CA MET A 1 -9.99 -21.54 12.13
C MET A 1 -9.33 -20.72 11.03
N LEU A 2 -9.99 -20.57 9.89
CA LEU A 2 -9.51 -19.74 8.78
C LEU A 2 -10.39 -18.49 8.70
N GLY A 3 -9.79 -17.33 8.46
CA GLY A 3 -10.51 -16.06 8.34
C GLY A 3 -9.95 -15.26 7.17
N PHE A 4 -10.84 -14.59 6.44
CA PHE A 4 -10.49 -13.77 5.28
C PHE A 4 -10.98 -12.34 5.52
N ALA A 5 -10.12 -11.37 5.23
CA ALA A 5 -10.45 -9.95 5.25
C ALA A 5 -9.99 -9.33 3.93
N ALA A 6 -10.90 -8.67 3.22
CA ALA A 6 -10.56 -7.92 2.00
C ALA A 6 -10.30 -6.46 2.36
N HIS A 7 -9.23 -5.90 1.80
CA HIS A 7 -8.98 -4.47 1.90
C HIS A 7 -9.90 -3.75 0.92
N VAL A 8 -10.66 -2.77 1.44
CA VAL A 8 -11.59 -1.95 0.64
C VAL A 8 -11.16 -0.49 0.81
N PRO A 9 -11.03 0.29 -0.29
CA PRO A 9 -10.73 1.71 -0.20
C PRO A 9 -11.73 2.43 0.71
N HIS A 10 -11.22 3.26 1.62
CA HIS A 10 -12.07 3.84 2.67
C HIS A 10 -13.19 4.71 2.08
N TYR A 11 -12.94 5.38 0.95
CA TYR A 11 -13.91 6.26 0.29
C TYR A 11 -15.17 5.53 -0.21
N ILE A 12 -15.09 4.22 -0.47
CA ILE A 12 -16.22 3.36 -0.91
C ILE A 12 -16.66 2.34 0.15
N ALA A 13 -16.02 2.32 1.33
CA ALA A 13 -16.30 1.32 2.37
C ALA A 13 -17.73 1.37 2.94
N ARG A 14 -18.46 2.48 2.73
CA ARG A 14 -19.88 2.62 3.14
C ARG A 14 -20.88 2.21 2.06
N SER A 15 -20.40 1.89 0.87
CA SER A 15 -21.20 1.48 -0.28
C SER A 15 -21.10 -0.03 -0.50
N THR A 16 -22.03 -0.59 -1.28
CA THR A 16 -21.92 -1.99 -1.68
C THR A 16 -20.75 -2.14 -2.64
N TYR A 17 -19.76 -2.98 -2.30
CA TYR A 17 -18.58 -3.21 -3.12
C TYR A 17 -18.40 -4.70 -3.46
N PRO A 18 -19.05 -5.20 -4.54
CA PRO A 18 -19.07 -6.62 -4.90
C PRO A 18 -17.68 -7.22 -5.13
N ALA A 19 -16.71 -6.41 -5.57
CA ALA A 19 -15.35 -6.88 -5.85
C ALA A 19 -14.69 -7.51 -4.61
N ALA A 20 -14.89 -6.93 -3.42
CA ALA A 20 -14.36 -7.50 -2.18
C ALA A 20 -14.96 -8.88 -1.87
N ALA A 21 -16.26 -9.05 -2.13
CA ALA A 21 -16.93 -10.33 -1.95
C ALA A 21 -16.46 -11.38 -2.97
N VAL A 22 -16.16 -10.99 -4.22
CA VAL A 22 -15.56 -11.89 -5.23
C VAL A 22 -14.20 -12.41 -4.74
N VAL A 23 -13.33 -11.52 -4.26
CA VAL A 23 -12.00 -11.89 -3.77
C VAL A 23 -12.09 -12.84 -2.57
N ILE A 24 -12.98 -12.58 -1.62
CA ILE A 24 -13.19 -13.47 -0.46
C ILE A 24 -13.74 -14.82 -0.91
N LEU A 25 -14.69 -14.84 -1.85
CA LEU A 25 -15.24 -16.06 -2.41
C LEU A 25 -14.14 -16.91 -3.05
N GLU A 26 -13.30 -16.30 -3.88
CA GLU A 26 -12.18 -16.96 -4.55
C GLU A 26 -11.13 -17.48 -3.56
N ALA A 27 -10.82 -16.71 -2.52
CA ALA A 27 -9.93 -17.16 -1.44
C ALA A 27 -10.51 -18.37 -0.68
N ALA A 28 -11.81 -18.37 -0.39
CA ALA A 28 -12.49 -19.48 0.26
C ALA A 28 -12.54 -20.72 -0.63
N GLN A 29 -12.84 -20.56 -1.93
CA GLN A 29 -12.82 -21.64 -2.91
C GLN A 29 -11.42 -22.26 -3.02
N SER A 30 -10.37 -21.42 -3.10
CA SER A 30 -8.97 -21.85 -3.13
C SER A 30 -8.58 -22.65 -1.88
N ALA A 31 -8.95 -22.16 -0.69
CA ALA A 31 -8.59 -22.79 0.58
C ALA A 31 -9.36 -24.11 0.86
N THR A 32 -10.55 -24.28 0.30
CA THR A 32 -11.45 -25.43 0.61
C THR A 32 -11.58 -26.41 -0.55
N GLY A 33 -11.20 -26.03 -1.77
CA GLY A 33 -11.47 -26.79 -3.00
C GLY A 33 -12.93 -26.76 -3.45
N LEU A 34 -13.80 -25.97 -2.80
CA LEU A 34 -15.21 -25.87 -3.17
C LEU A 34 -15.39 -25.06 -4.47
N VAL A 35 -16.34 -25.49 -5.29
CA VAL A 35 -16.80 -24.73 -6.46
C VAL A 35 -18.10 -24.01 -6.07
N LEU A 36 -17.98 -22.72 -5.77
CA LEU A 36 -19.09 -21.88 -5.36
C LEU A 36 -19.52 -20.97 -6.53
N PRO A 37 -20.83 -20.81 -6.79
CA PRO A 37 -21.31 -19.93 -7.85
C PRO A 37 -21.02 -18.47 -7.49
N GLY A 38 -20.46 -17.71 -8.44
CA GLY A 38 -20.14 -16.30 -8.26
C GLY A 38 -20.36 -15.44 -9.51
N SER A 39 -21.09 -15.96 -10.50
CA SER A 39 -21.32 -15.28 -11.78
C SER A 39 -22.09 -13.97 -11.63
N GLU A 40 -23.18 -13.96 -10.86
CA GLU A 40 -23.94 -12.71 -10.62
C GLU A 40 -23.12 -11.67 -9.86
N LEU A 41 -22.33 -12.12 -8.88
CA LEU A 41 -21.47 -11.22 -8.11
C LEU A 41 -20.44 -10.54 -9.02
N ARG A 42 -19.82 -11.31 -9.93
CA ARG A 42 -18.89 -10.80 -10.96
C ARG A 42 -19.57 -9.87 -11.96
N ALA A 43 -20.82 -10.15 -12.35
CA ALA A 43 -21.57 -9.25 -13.22
C ALA A 43 -21.78 -7.87 -12.57
N ARG A 44 -22.15 -7.85 -11.28
CA ARG A 44 -22.35 -6.61 -10.51
C ARG A 44 -21.06 -5.81 -10.26
N VAL A 45 -19.89 -6.44 -10.31
CA VAL A 45 -18.60 -5.73 -10.18
C VAL A 45 -18.47 -4.65 -11.24
N ASN A 46 -18.77 -4.98 -12.50
CA ASN A 46 -18.64 -4.05 -13.61
C ASN A 46 -19.65 -2.89 -13.51
N GLU A 47 -20.88 -3.18 -13.08
CA GLU A 47 -21.93 -2.17 -12.86
C GLU A 47 -21.51 -1.16 -11.79
N VAL A 48 -21.01 -1.64 -10.66
CA VAL A 48 -20.56 -0.79 -9.54
C VAL A 48 -19.32 0.03 -9.93
N TYR A 49 -18.37 -0.55 -10.68
CA TYR A 49 -17.22 0.25 -11.15
C TYR A 49 -17.63 1.37 -12.09
N ALA A 50 -18.58 1.12 -13.00
CA ALA A 50 -19.09 2.16 -13.89
C ALA A 50 -19.80 3.28 -13.10
N GLU A 51 -20.56 2.92 -12.06
CA GLU A 51 -21.22 3.90 -11.17
C GLU A 51 -20.19 4.72 -10.38
N ILE A 52 -19.15 4.09 -9.85
CA ILE A 52 -18.06 4.78 -9.15
C ILE A 52 -17.37 5.77 -10.10
N GLU A 53 -17.02 5.35 -11.31
CA GLU A 53 -16.37 6.22 -12.30
C GLU A 53 -17.26 7.41 -12.69
N ASP A 54 -18.56 7.19 -12.89
CA ASP A 54 -19.51 8.27 -13.17
C ASP A 54 -19.56 9.28 -12.00
N GLN A 55 -19.68 8.80 -10.76
CA GLN A 55 -19.68 9.64 -9.57
C GLN A 55 -18.36 10.43 -9.41
N LEU A 56 -17.23 9.79 -9.68
CA LEU A 56 -15.93 10.46 -9.71
C LEU A 56 -15.88 11.51 -10.81
N SER A 57 -16.41 11.22 -12.00
CA SER A 57 -16.48 12.15 -13.13
C SER A 57 -17.40 13.35 -12.89
N GLN A 58 -18.34 13.25 -11.96
CA GLN A 58 -19.25 14.33 -11.54
C GLN A 58 -18.75 15.10 -10.30
N GLY A 59 -17.83 14.51 -9.53
CA GLY A 59 -17.23 15.12 -8.34
C GLY A 59 -16.44 16.40 -8.64
N ASP A 60 -16.01 17.11 -7.60
CA ASP A 60 -15.13 18.26 -7.73
C ASP A 60 -13.65 17.84 -7.93
N GLY A 61 -12.81 18.81 -8.31
CA GLY A 61 -11.38 18.54 -8.55
C GLY A 61 -10.61 18.16 -7.28
N GLU A 62 -11.07 18.64 -6.13
CA GLU A 62 -10.45 18.39 -4.82
C GLU A 62 -10.66 16.93 -4.38
N LEU A 63 -11.89 16.42 -4.50
CA LEU A 63 -12.23 15.02 -4.23
C LEU A 63 -11.42 14.07 -5.10
N ARG A 64 -11.34 14.33 -6.42
CA ARG A 64 -10.53 13.50 -7.32
C ARG A 64 -9.06 13.49 -6.94
N THR A 65 -8.51 14.66 -6.62
CA THR A 65 -7.11 14.78 -6.19
C THR A 65 -6.85 14.03 -4.89
N ALA A 66 -7.77 14.11 -3.92
CA ALA A 66 -7.68 13.38 -2.67
C ALA A 66 -7.72 11.86 -2.88
N ILE A 67 -8.61 11.36 -3.74
CA ILE A 67 -8.74 9.93 -4.07
C ILE A 67 -7.48 9.42 -4.76
N GLN A 68 -6.98 10.13 -5.77
CA GLN A 68 -5.71 9.81 -6.44
C GLN A 68 -4.53 9.78 -5.46
N GLY A 69 -4.49 10.73 -4.52
CA GLY A 69 -3.48 10.76 -3.46
C GLY A 69 -3.55 9.54 -2.55
N MET A 70 -4.76 9.05 -2.24
CA MET A 70 -4.95 7.87 -1.39
C MET A 70 -4.64 6.57 -2.14
N GLU A 71 -4.95 6.49 -3.44
CA GLU A 71 -4.58 5.37 -4.32
C GLU A 71 -3.06 5.27 -4.48
N SER A 72 -2.40 6.40 -4.73
CA SER A 72 -0.94 6.48 -4.81
C SER A 72 -0.26 6.00 -3.51
N GLN A 73 -0.85 6.33 -2.35
CA GLN A 73 -0.37 5.84 -1.05
C GLN A 73 -0.57 4.33 -0.90
N TYR A 74 -1.71 3.80 -1.32
CA TYR A 74 -1.96 2.36 -1.31
C TYR A 74 -0.97 1.60 -2.19
N ASP A 75 -0.72 2.10 -3.40
CA ASP A 75 0.23 1.50 -4.34
C ASP A 75 1.67 1.57 -3.84
N ALA A 76 2.05 2.67 -3.19
CA ALA A 76 3.38 2.80 -2.59
C ALA A 76 3.63 1.74 -1.50
N VAL A 77 2.61 1.42 -0.68
CA VAL A 77 2.69 0.41 0.38
C VAL A 77 2.54 -1.01 -0.16
N SER A 78 1.59 -1.24 -1.05
CA SER A 78 1.34 -2.57 -1.64
C SER A 78 2.47 -2.99 -2.58
N GLY A 79 2.96 -2.07 -3.41
CA GLY A 79 4.15 -2.29 -4.25
C GLY A 79 5.47 -2.29 -3.47
N ALA A 80 5.46 -1.98 -2.17
CA ALA A 80 6.60 -2.23 -1.29
C ALA A 80 6.60 -3.66 -0.72
N ALA A 81 5.45 -4.33 -0.67
CA ALA A 81 5.36 -5.75 -0.27
C ALA A 81 5.82 -6.70 -1.38
N ASP A 82 5.62 -6.34 -2.66
CA ASP A 82 6.12 -7.09 -3.83
C ASP A 82 7.57 -6.75 -4.21
N ARG A 83 8.12 -5.65 -3.68
CA ARG A 83 9.56 -5.38 -3.77
C ARG A 83 10.27 -6.24 -2.73
N GLU A 84 11.30 -6.98 -3.17
CA GLU A 84 12.29 -7.54 -2.25
C GLU A 84 12.71 -6.44 -1.27
N SER A 85 12.58 -6.73 0.02
CA SER A 85 12.72 -5.76 1.11
C SER A 85 13.96 -4.89 0.90
N LEU A 86 13.75 -3.63 0.50
CA LEU A 86 14.80 -2.59 0.52
C LEU A 86 14.96 -2.02 1.93
N LEU A 87 14.49 -2.72 2.99
CA LEU A 87 15.15 -2.60 4.28
C LEU A 87 16.57 -3.06 4.02
N ALA A 88 17.42 -2.06 3.77
CA ALA A 88 18.84 -2.23 3.54
C ALA A 88 19.34 -3.38 4.40
N GLU A 89 20.12 -4.29 3.79
CA GLU A 89 21.07 -5.13 4.54
C GLU A 89 21.49 -4.31 5.74
N THR A 90 21.26 -4.81 6.96
CA THR A 90 21.58 -4.12 8.20
C THR A 90 22.97 -3.52 8.03
N ALA A 91 23.02 -2.25 7.65
CA ALA A 91 24.28 -1.61 7.38
C ALA A 91 24.88 -1.53 8.77
N ASP A 92 25.99 -2.24 8.97
CA ASP A 92 26.67 -2.33 10.27
C ASP A 92 26.75 -0.92 10.82
N LEU A 93 25.91 -0.65 11.83
CA LEU A 93 25.85 0.68 12.40
C LEU A 93 27.23 0.89 13.03
N PRO A 94 28.00 1.91 12.58
CA PRO A 94 29.36 2.08 13.05
C PRO A 94 29.36 2.18 14.57
N SER A 95 30.37 1.56 15.19
CA SER A 95 30.48 1.57 16.64
C SER A 95 30.64 3.00 17.16
N ALA A 96 30.31 3.23 18.43
CA ALA A 96 30.49 4.53 19.06
C ALA A 96 31.94 5.05 18.94
N ASP A 97 32.92 4.15 18.98
CA ASP A 97 34.33 4.48 18.83
C ASP A 97 34.67 4.92 17.40
N GLU A 98 34.07 4.29 16.39
CA GLU A 98 34.29 4.67 14.99
C GLU A 98 33.68 6.04 14.68
N LEU A 99 32.49 6.32 15.22
CA LEU A 99 31.86 7.64 15.16
C LEU A 99 32.71 8.70 15.88
N GLY A 100 33.26 8.38 17.05
CA GLY A 100 34.14 9.27 17.81
C GLY A 100 35.40 9.65 17.03
N ARG A 101 36.09 8.67 16.44
CA ARG A 101 37.29 8.92 15.63
C ARG A 101 37.01 9.81 14.43
N ARG A 102 35.92 9.56 13.70
CA ARG A 102 35.52 10.39 12.55
C ARG A 102 35.19 11.82 12.96
N PHE A 103 34.62 12.00 14.14
CA PHE A 103 34.31 13.31 14.70
C PHE A 103 35.58 14.07 15.09
N GLU A 104 36.55 13.41 15.71
CA GLU A 104 37.87 13.99 16.02
C GLU A 104 38.64 14.38 14.74
N GLU A 105 38.62 13.52 13.71
CA GLU A 105 39.22 13.81 12.40
C GLU A 105 38.61 15.07 11.76
N PHE A 106 37.28 15.22 11.82
CA PHE A 106 36.56 16.39 11.32
C PHE A 106 36.94 17.68 12.08
N LEU A 107 37.03 17.62 13.41
CA LEU A 107 37.44 18.76 14.23
C LEU A 107 38.89 19.17 13.92
N ALA A 108 39.80 18.20 13.78
CA ALA A 108 41.20 18.47 13.47
C ALA A 108 41.41 19.02 12.05
N GLU A 109 40.53 18.71 11.10
CA GLU A 109 40.53 19.33 9.77
C GLU A 109 40.02 20.78 9.81
N HIS A 110 39.00 21.06 10.64
CA HIS A 110 38.46 22.41 10.81
C HIS A 110 39.36 23.34 11.64
N GLU A 111 40.13 22.81 12.60
CA GLU A 111 41.15 23.58 13.34
C GLU A 111 42.37 23.90 12.45
N ARG A 112 42.73 23.03 11.51
CA ARG A 112 43.82 23.27 10.55
C ARG A 112 43.46 24.23 9.42
N GLY A 113 42.16 24.47 9.17
CA GLY A 113 41.67 25.47 8.23
C GLY A 113 41.51 26.88 8.84
N ALA A 114 41.85 27.06 10.12
CA ALA A 114 41.73 28.33 10.85
C ALA A 114 43.05 29.10 10.99
N GLU A 115 44.04 28.84 10.12
CA GLU A 115 45.23 29.66 9.89
C GLU A 115 45.23 30.32 8.51
#